data_AF-A0A9X0D5E3-F1
#
_entry.id   AF-A0A9X0D5E3-F1
#
_cell.length_a   1.000
_cell.length_b   1.000
_cell.length_c   1.000
_cell.angle_alpha   90.00
_cell.angle_beta   90.00
_cell.angle_gamma   90.00
#
_symmetry.space_group_name_H-M   'P 1'
#
loop_
_entity.id
_entity.type
_entity.pdbx_description
1 polymer ?
#
loop_
_entity_poly.entity_id
_entity_poly.type
_entity_poly.pdbx_seq_one_letter_code
_entity_poly.pdbx_strand_id
1 'polypeptide(L)'
;HLVLGSGPPGGSWHNMQGSQLTLSLNNWLELPGCDFQDWLRAHRSTTVRKPCNLVTNGVKSDGYNYDRATTSHIAEYYKDFVNNTNIASNFWNDAKVLSVKRVDQSDCANCHCRVSSVH
;
A
#
# COMPACT_ATOMS: atom_id res chain seq x y z
N HIS A 1 -9.94 -4.05 12.80
CA HIS A 1 -8.59 -3.54 13.10
C HIS A 1 -8.51 -2.08 12.67
N LEU A 2 -7.76 -1.22 13.35
CA LEU A 2 -7.56 0.18 12.97
C LEU A 2 -6.09 0.38 12.57
N VAL A 3 -5.86 1.02 11.43
CA VAL A 3 -4.53 1.33 10.92
C VAL A 3 -4.35 2.85 10.94
N LEU A 4 -3.37 3.31 11.72
CA LEU A 4 -3.01 4.72 11.84
C LEU A 4 -1.64 4.93 11.23
N GLY A 5 -1.50 5.90 10.34
CA GLY A 5 -0.24 6.19 9.68
C GLY A 5 -0.09 7.67 9.36
N SER A 6 1.16 8.14 9.31
CA SER A 6 1.50 9.53 9.00
C SER A 6 1.39 9.88 7.50
N GLY A 7 0.78 9.01 6.70
CA GLY A 7 0.68 9.15 5.27
C GLY A 7 -0.28 8.11 4.70
N PRO A 8 -0.38 8.00 3.37
CA PRO A 8 -1.35 7.13 2.72
C PRO A 8 -1.02 5.64 2.92
N PRO A 9 -1.98 4.74 2.65
CA PRO A 9 -1.74 3.30 2.64
C PRO A 9 -0.61 2.95 1.65
N GLY A 10 0.21 1.96 2.00
CA GLY A 10 1.53 1.74 1.39
C GLY A 10 2.69 2.27 2.24
N GLY A 11 2.42 3.15 3.21
CA GLY A 11 3.35 3.48 4.30
C GLY A 11 4.75 3.85 3.84
N SER A 12 5.77 3.12 4.33
CA SER A 12 7.18 3.41 4.06
C SER A 12 7.55 3.43 2.58
N TRP A 13 6.82 2.75 1.70
CA TRP A 13 7.07 2.75 0.26
C TRP A 13 6.92 4.15 -0.36
N HIS A 14 6.03 4.99 0.20
CA HIS A 14 5.87 6.40 -0.23
C HIS A 14 7.07 7.28 0.13
N ASN A 15 7.86 6.88 1.13
CA ASN A 15 9.03 7.62 1.60
C ASN A 15 10.35 7.14 0.97
N MET A 16 10.31 6.03 0.21
CA MET A 16 11.48 5.53 -0.51
C MET A 16 11.72 6.32 -1.80
N GLN A 17 12.94 6.29 -2.34
CA GLN A 17 13.22 6.91 -3.63
C GLN A 17 12.43 6.17 -4.72
N GLY A 18 11.46 6.87 -5.33
CA GLY A 18 10.48 6.29 -6.23
C GLY A 18 11.01 5.61 -7.50
N SER A 19 12.28 5.83 -7.85
CA SER A 19 12.98 5.23 -8.97
C SER A 19 13.70 3.92 -8.63
N GLN A 20 13.80 3.56 -7.34
CA GLN A 20 14.47 2.33 -6.92
C GLN A 20 13.69 1.11 -7.41
N LEU A 21 14.35 0.24 -8.18
CA LEU A 21 13.77 -0.99 -8.70
C LEU A 21 13.87 -2.12 -7.67
N THR A 22 12.87 -3.00 -7.66
CA THR A 22 12.95 -4.25 -6.89
C THR A 22 14.09 -5.14 -7.39
N LEU A 23 14.73 -5.84 -6.46
CA LEU A 23 15.77 -6.84 -6.79
C LEU A 23 15.15 -8.17 -7.23
N SER A 24 14.00 -8.54 -6.64
CA SER A 24 13.29 -9.77 -6.97
C SER A 24 12.37 -9.60 -8.18
N LEU A 25 12.28 -10.68 -8.96
CA LEU A 25 11.30 -10.87 -10.05
C LEU A 25 10.04 -11.61 -9.57
N ASN A 26 9.95 -11.91 -8.27
CA ASN A 26 9.01 -12.89 -7.73
C ASN A 26 7.86 -12.18 -6.99
N ASN A 27 6.68 -12.79 -6.96
CA ASN A 27 5.38 -12.20 -6.56
C ASN A 27 5.17 -11.95 -5.05
N TRP A 28 6.23 -11.69 -4.29
CA TRP A 28 6.20 -11.62 -2.82
C TRP A 28 5.41 -10.41 -2.27
N LEU A 29 5.05 -9.47 -3.13
CA LEU A 29 4.32 -8.25 -2.75
C LEU A 29 2.83 -8.34 -3.07
N GLU A 30 2.33 -9.50 -3.49
CA GLU A 30 0.92 -9.67 -3.84
C GLU A 30 0.00 -9.66 -2.62
N LEU A 31 -1.11 -8.96 -2.81
CA LEU A 31 -2.22 -8.91 -1.88
C LEU A 31 -3.31 -9.89 -2.33
N PRO A 32 -4.05 -10.50 -1.39
CA PRO A 32 -5.08 -11.48 -1.71
C PRO A 32 -6.10 -10.94 -2.72
N GLY A 33 -6.29 -11.65 -3.84
CA GLY A 33 -7.24 -11.25 -4.88
C GLY A 33 -6.79 -10.10 -5.79
N CYS A 34 -5.52 -9.67 -5.71
CA CYS A 34 -4.96 -8.65 -6.59
C CYS A 34 -3.57 -9.09 -7.11
N ASP A 35 -3.50 -9.60 -8.33
CA ASP A 35 -2.22 -9.97 -8.95
C ASP A 35 -1.37 -8.71 -9.22
N PHE A 36 -0.12 -8.74 -8.77
CA PHE A 36 0.74 -7.55 -8.79
C PHE A 36 1.22 -7.25 -10.21
N GLN A 37 1.51 -8.27 -11.01
CA GLN A 37 1.98 -8.10 -12.37
C GLN A 37 0.86 -7.60 -13.29
N ASP A 38 -0.37 -8.07 -13.09
CA ASP A 38 -1.56 -7.58 -13.78
C ASP A 38 -1.83 -6.11 -13.43
N TRP A 39 -1.79 -5.77 -12.14
CA TRP A 39 -1.91 -4.37 -11.70
C TRP A 39 -0.80 -3.50 -12.29
N LEU A 40 0.46 -3.97 -12.26
CA LEU A 40 1.62 -3.26 -12.79
C LEU A 40 1.50 -3.01 -14.30
N ARG A 41 1.03 -4.02 -15.05
CA ARG A 41 0.78 -3.91 -16.50
C ARG A 41 -0.35 -2.92 -16.81
N ALA A 42 -1.42 -2.91 -16.01
CA ALA A 42 -2.52 -1.96 -16.16
C ALA A 42 -2.12 -0.50 -15.84
N HIS A 43 -1.21 -0.31 -14.89
CA HIS A 43 -0.77 1.01 -14.42
C HIS A 43 0.52 1.50 -15.06
N ARG A 44 0.97 0.81 -16.12
CA ARG A 44 2.26 1.04 -16.79
C ARG A 44 2.44 2.44 -17.39
N SER A 45 1.34 3.12 -17.68
CA SER A 45 1.31 4.41 -18.36
C SER A 45 0.94 5.59 -17.44
N THR A 46 0.38 5.33 -16.26
CA THR A 46 -0.51 6.30 -15.58
C THR A 46 -0.04 6.74 -14.20
N THR A 47 0.79 5.97 -13.49
CA THR A 47 0.98 6.19 -12.04
C THR A 47 2.36 6.67 -11.59
N VAL A 48 3.35 6.89 -12.46
CA VAL A 48 4.67 7.33 -12.00
C VAL A 48 5.02 8.72 -12.50
N ARG A 49 5.34 9.62 -11.55
CA ARG A 49 5.99 10.90 -11.83
C ARG A 49 7.22 10.63 -12.70
N LYS A 50 7.22 11.13 -13.94
CA LYS A 50 8.39 11.14 -14.83
C LYS A 50 9.61 11.60 -14.02
N PRO A 51 10.73 10.85 -14.01
CA PRO A 51 11.32 10.21 -15.19
C PRO A 51 11.33 8.67 -15.17
N CYS A 52 10.55 8.01 -14.33
CA CYS A 52 10.65 6.55 -14.19
C CYS A 52 9.74 5.83 -15.20
N ASN A 53 10.22 5.64 -16.42
CA ASN A 53 9.63 4.64 -17.33
C ASN A 53 9.81 3.26 -16.69
N LEU A 54 8.78 2.40 -16.73
CA LEU A 54 8.92 1.00 -16.34
C LEU A 54 10.08 0.36 -17.11
N VAL A 55 11.09 -0.10 -16.36
CA VAL A 55 12.19 -0.86 -16.93
C VAL A 55 11.69 -2.27 -17.11
N THR A 56 11.25 -2.60 -18.33
CA THR A 56 11.13 -4.00 -18.74
C THR A 56 12.51 -4.61 -18.61
N ASN A 57 12.70 -5.52 -17.66
CA ASN A 57 13.87 -6.38 -17.77
C ASN A 57 13.59 -7.23 -18.98
N GLY A 58 14.31 -7.06 -20.08
CA GLY A 58 14.18 -7.88 -21.29
C GLY A 58 14.52 -9.36 -21.08
N VAL A 59 14.46 -9.85 -19.84
CA VAL A 59 14.61 -11.24 -19.42
C VAL A 59 13.32 -11.97 -19.77
N LYS A 60 13.28 -12.48 -21.00
CA LYS A 60 12.29 -13.47 -21.44
C LYS A 60 12.79 -14.83 -20.97
N SER A 61 12.19 -15.41 -19.92
CA SER A 61 12.32 -16.86 -19.69
C SER A 61 11.15 -17.57 -20.36
N ASP A 62 11.35 -18.84 -20.74
CA ASP A 62 10.29 -19.66 -21.32
C ASP A 62 9.12 -19.78 -20.32
N GLY A 63 8.06 -19.02 -20.58
CA GLY A 63 6.78 -19.10 -19.88
C GLY A 63 6.43 -17.94 -18.95
N TYR A 64 7.36 -17.06 -18.54
CA TYR A 64 7.04 -15.95 -17.61
C TYR A 64 7.84 -14.66 -17.89
N ASN A 65 7.13 -13.55 -18.15
CA ASN A 65 7.71 -12.21 -18.25
C ASN A 65 7.34 -11.41 -17.00
N TYR A 66 8.29 -11.25 -16.06
CA TYR A 66 8.08 -10.43 -14.86
C TYR A 66 8.71 -9.04 -15.04
N ASP A 67 7.88 -8.00 -15.00
CA ASP A 67 8.34 -6.62 -15.00
C ASP A 67 8.85 -6.25 -13.59
N ARG A 68 9.95 -5.50 -13.52
CA ARG A 68 10.40 -4.92 -12.24
C ARG A 68 9.51 -3.74 -11.90
N ALA A 69 9.06 -3.70 -10.66
CA ALA A 69 8.40 -2.54 -10.10
C ALA A 69 9.44 -1.60 -9.50
N THR A 70 9.09 -0.31 -9.48
CA THR A 70 9.77 0.64 -8.61
C THR A 70 9.07 0.71 -7.25
N THR A 71 9.74 1.25 -6.24
CA THR A 71 9.13 1.52 -4.92
C THR A 71 7.87 2.38 -5.02
N SER A 72 7.79 3.33 -5.97
CA SER A 72 6.56 4.09 -6.23
C SER A 72 5.40 3.21 -6.74
N HIS A 73 5.67 2.24 -7.61
CA HIS A 73 4.63 1.30 -8.05
C HIS A 73 4.11 0.49 -6.87
N ILE A 74 4.99 0.04 -5.98
CA ILE A 74 4.59 -0.71 -4.78
C ILE A 74 3.72 0.17 -3.89
N ALA A 75 4.12 1.43 -3.67
CA ALA A 75 3.39 2.37 -2.84
C ALA A 75 1.95 2.59 -3.35
N GLU A 76 1.79 2.79 -4.66
CA GLU A 76 0.48 2.95 -5.29
C GLU A 76 -0.33 1.64 -5.31
N TYR A 77 0.31 0.48 -5.49
CA TYR A 77 -0.37 -0.81 -5.45
C TYR A 77 -1.07 -1.07 -4.10
N TYR A 78 -0.37 -0.86 -2.98
CA TYR A 78 -0.98 -1.00 -1.65
C TYR A 78 -2.08 0.04 -1.41
N LYS A 79 -1.90 1.27 -1.92
CA LYS A 79 -2.88 2.34 -1.81
C LYS A 79 -4.17 1.99 -2.56
N ASP A 80 -4.05 1.55 -3.80
CA ASP A 80 -5.17 1.14 -4.63
C ASP A 80 -5.89 -0.07 -4.04
N PHE A 81 -5.16 -1.05 -3.53
CA PHE A 81 -5.77 -2.19 -2.87
C PHE A 81 -6.66 -1.77 -1.70
N VAL A 82 -6.16 -0.89 -0.82
CA VAL A 82 -6.95 -0.38 0.31
C VAL A 82 -8.16 0.41 -0.16
N ASN A 83 -8.01 1.26 -1.17
CA ASN A 83 -9.10 2.09 -1.71
C ASN A 83 -10.19 1.27 -2.41
N ASN A 84 -9.81 0.19 -3.08
CA ASN A 84 -10.71 -0.65 -3.87
C ASN A 84 -11.31 -1.82 -3.08
N THR A 85 -10.97 -1.95 -1.80
CA THR A 85 -11.51 -2.99 -0.92
C THR A 85 -12.31 -2.37 0.23
N ASN A 86 -13.10 -3.21 0.90
CA ASN A 86 -13.94 -2.80 2.03
C ASN A 86 -13.15 -2.47 3.30
N ILE A 87 -11.82 -2.51 3.28
CA ILE A 87 -10.98 -2.20 4.44
C ILE A 87 -10.59 -0.73 4.54
N ALA A 88 -10.89 0.10 3.52
CA ALA A 88 -10.55 1.53 3.51
C ALA A 88 -11.02 2.27 4.78
N SER A 89 -12.19 1.92 5.30
CA SER A 89 -12.77 2.49 6.53
C SER A 89 -11.92 2.28 7.79
N ASN A 90 -11.01 1.31 7.75
CA ASN A 90 -10.10 1.01 8.84
C ASN A 90 -8.80 1.83 8.79
N PHE A 91 -8.55 2.59 7.72
CA PHE A 91 -7.33 3.36 7.53
C PHE A 91 -7.56 4.83 7.87
N TRP A 92 -6.72 5.36 8.76
CA TRP A 92 -6.67 6.77 9.09
C TRP A 92 -5.31 7.34 8.72
N ASN A 93 -5.31 8.14 7.66
CA ASN A 93 -4.11 8.79 7.14
C ASN A 93 -3.79 10.06 7.94
N ASP A 94 -2.54 10.50 7.85
CA ASP A 94 -2.02 11.72 8.48
C ASP A 94 -2.19 11.74 10.01
N ALA A 95 -2.17 10.55 10.63
CA ALA A 95 -2.29 10.36 12.06
C ALA A 95 -0.95 9.91 12.68
N LYS A 96 -0.57 10.53 13.81
CA LYS A 96 0.58 10.12 14.61
C LYS A 96 0.11 9.66 15.98
N VAL A 97 0.41 8.40 16.31
CA VAL A 97 0.14 7.86 17.65
C VAL A 97 1.16 8.43 18.63
N LEU A 98 0.67 9.16 19.62
CA LEU A 98 1.52 9.75 20.67
C LEU A 98 1.61 8.87 21.91
N SER A 99 0.52 8.16 22.25
CA SER A 99 0.48 7.20 23.35
C SER A 99 -0.60 6.16 23.11
N VAL A 100 -0.42 4.99 23.71
CA VAL A 100 -1.42 3.92 23.76
C VAL A 100 -1.54 3.49 25.21
N LYS A 101 -2.74 3.58 25.77
CA LYS A 101 -3.05 3.14 27.13
C LYS A 101 -4.23 2.19 27.08
N ARG A 102 -4.17 1.10 27.84
CA ARG A 102 -5.35 0.27 28.09
C ARG A 102 -6.38 1.12 28.85
N VAL A 103 -7.62 1.12 28.38
CA VAL A 103 -8.72 1.79 29.05
C VAL A 103 -9.35 0.79 30.02
N ASP A 104 -9.43 1.16 31.29
CA ASP A 104 -10.27 0.46 32.26
C ASP A 104 -11.71 0.98 32.13
N GLN A 105 -12.69 0.09 32.28
CA GLN A 105 -14.08 0.39 31.93
C GLN A 105 -14.69 1.52 32.79
N SER A 106 -14.13 1.79 33.98
CA SER A 106 -14.47 2.92 34.85
C SER A 106 -14.02 4.29 34.32
N ASP A 107 -12.95 4.32 33.52
CA ASP A 107 -12.32 5.56 33.03
C ASP A 107 -12.97 6.06 31.73
N CYS A 108 -13.88 5.25 31.14
CA CYS A 108 -14.49 5.49 29.84
C CYS A 108 -15.72 6.43 29.88
N ALA A 109 -15.96 7.14 30.99
CA ALA A 109 -17.13 8.02 31.15
C ALA A 109 -17.11 9.26 30.23
N ASN A 110 -15.92 9.69 29.78
CA ASN A 110 -15.73 10.85 28.89
C ASN A 110 -14.93 10.54 27.62
N CYS A 111 -14.81 9.26 27.24
CA CYS A 111 -14.16 8.91 25.99
C CYS A 111 -15.13 9.16 24.83
N HIS A 112 -14.79 10.12 23.96
CA HIS A 112 -15.40 10.20 22.63
C HIS A 112 -14.85 9.07 21.75
N CYS A 113 -15.32 7.85 22.01
CA CYS A 113 -15.04 6.70 21.17
C CYS A 113 -15.75 6.91 19.83
N ARG A 114 -14.99 7.15 18.76
CA ARG A 114 -15.55 6.99 17.42
C ARG A 114 -15.76 5.49 17.19
N VAL A 115 -17.02 5.08 17.27
CA VAL A 115 -17.45 3.76 16.85
C VAL A 115 -17.23 3.69 15.34
N SER A 116 -16.28 2.87 14.90
CA SER A 116 -16.09 2.64 13.48
C SER A 116 -17.31 1.87 13.00
N SER A 117 -18.18 2.51 12.22
CA SER A 117 -19.37 1.90 11.65
C SER A 117 -18.95 0.94 10.54
N VAL A 118 -18.59 -0.27 10.93
CA VAL A 118 -18.37 -1.38 10.01
C VAL A 118 -19.75 -1.86 9.56
N HIS A 119 -20.15 -1.51 8.34
CA HIS A 119 -21.24 -2.18 7.62
C HIS A 119 -20.63 -3.17 6.63
#